data_AF-A0AAW1NPQ9-F1
#
_entry.id   AF-A0AAW1NPQ9-F1
#
_cell.length_a   1.000
_cell.length_b   1.000
_cell.length_c   1.000
_cell.angle_alpha   90.00
_cell.angle_beta   90.00
_cell.angle_gamma   90.00
#
_symmetry.space_group_name_H-M   'P 1'
#
loop_
_entity.id
_entity.type
_entity.pdbx_description
1 polymer ?
#
loop_
_entity_poly.entity_id
_entity_poly.type
_entity_poly.pdbx_seq_one_letter_code
_entity_poly.pdbx_strand_id
1 'polypeptide(L)'
;MAMLHRQNSRHHRAKGLREVQTSECPRPYERQSLEDIKSKVVRPYLFGGNREPCESCKEGEVGEFCQFKRPAEDKHWDFYHSAHICDPERKQLIVDWAIQQGFNDVLQFTPCDFWPLLKDRSLWLMGDSLMKDMWVAMVCFMREFWDLVITEKPGNADEEALAYLEEVTTRRPSDLALMLDAPLCAEFKAAGGSGRICFLKVNTAEEGISVAMPLLQHMARNTQPLVLFNFGLWHHRPLMLASSLKQLLTLLNTGNYPMMIWRDTSPQHFNTSDGLYIINDGELPYTCVPYKGVTLTSDHKLVGTADTSPGIMTGLWRNEVAATVIPPSMPNLLTWNDTAMMWNFHRSNIGKGWDVWCANLSPKPAARGHSVFSAQHRRIAGLQQGMSGGEGLAARPEALVAPSSRSHLRLLQGGLQGMPVSPCCSFPGPRMWLV
;
A
#
# COMPACT_ATOMS: atom_id res chain seq x y z
N MET A 1 40.14 43.64 -22.45
CA MET A 1 40.47 42.55 -21.51
C MET A 1 39.24 42.24 -20.66
N ALA A 2 38.37 41.35 -21.12
CA ALA A 2 37.30 40.76 -20.31
C ALA A 2 37.23 39.28 -20.70
N MET A 3 37.61 38.42 -19.75
CA MET A 3 37.67 36.96 -19.91
C MET A 3 36.26 36.37 -19.97
N LEU A 4 35.97 35.68 -21.07
CA LEU A 4 34.86 34.74 -21.19
C LEU A 4 35.23 33.46 -20.43
N HIS A 5 34.64 33.26 -19.25
CA HIS A 5 34.60 31.96 -18.60
C HIS A 5 33.61 31.05 -19.36
N ARG A 6 34.11 30.28 -20.33
CA ARG A 6 33.43 29.08 -20.82
C ARG A 6 33.49 28.01 -19.72
N GLN A 7 32.38 27.82 -19.01
CA GLN A 7 32.15 26.60 -18.26
C GLN A 7 31.97 25.45 -19.26
N ASN A 8 33.01 24.63 -19.40
CA ASN A 8 32.91 23.32 -20.00
C ASN A 8 32.14 22.41 -19.02
N SER A 9 30.81 22.35 -19.14
CA SER A 9 30.04 21.22 -18.62
C SER A 9 30.35 19.99 -19.48
N ARG A 10 31.47 19.32 -19.16
CA ARG A 10 31.72 17.96 -19.65
C ARG A 10 30.64 17.06 -19.03
N HIS A 11 29.56 16.82 -19.77
CA HIS A 11 28.73 15.66 -19.55
C HIS A 11 29.62 14.43 -19.69
N HIS A 12 30.03 13.87 -18.56
CA HIS A 12 30.55 12.51 -18.50
C HIS A 12 29.41 11.59 -18.90
N ARG A 13 29.27 11.36 -20.21
CA ARG A 13 28.41 10.33 -20.75
C ARG A 13 28.99 9.01 -20.26
N ALA A 14 28.34 8.41 -19.27
CA ALA A 14 28.73 7.11 -18.73
C ALA A 14 28.82 6.11 -19.89
N LYS A 15 30.04 5.68 -20.20
CA LYS A 15 30.30 4.66 -21.23
C LYS A 15 29.79 3.33 -20.67
N GLY A 16 28.66 2.84 -21.19
CA GLY A 16 28.24 1.45 -20.97
C GLY A 16 26.80 1.24 -20.50
N LEU A 17 25.94 2.26 -20.51
CA LEU A 17 24.53 2.05 -20.19
C LEU A 17 23.86 1.27 -21.32
N ARG A 18 23.33 0.09 -20.96
CA ARG A 18 22.66 -0.82 -21.89
C ARG A 18 21.19 -0.40 -21.94
N GLU A 19 20.82 0.27 -23.01
CA GLU A 19 19.43 0.68 -23.25
C GLU A 19 18.54 -0.57 -23.20
N VAL A 20 17.58 -0.59 -22.27
CA VAL A 20 16.58 -1.66 -22.21
C VAL A 20 15.53 -1.33 -23.24
N GLN A 21 15.88 -1.52 -24.51
CA GLN A 21 14.92 -1.42 -25.60
C GLN A 21 14.28 -2.79 -25.77
N THR A 22 13.30 -3.11 -24.92
CA THR A 22 12.36 -4.16 -25.30
C THR A 22 11.53 -3.59 -26.46
N SER A 23 11.28 -4.38 -27.49
CA SER A 23 10.44 -3.96 -28.63
C SER A 23 9.01 -3.59 -28.24
N GLU A 24 8.65 -3.79 -26.97
CA GLU A 24 7.31 -3.62 -26.43
C GLU A 24 7.15 -2.37 -25.56
N CYS A 25 8.26 -1.73 -25.14
CA CYS A 25 8.15 -0.51 -24.35
C CYS A 25 7.95 0.70 -25.28
N PRO A 26 6.89 1.50 -25.07
CA PRO A 26 6.55 2.64 -25.94
C PRO A 26 7.51 3.82 -25.80
N ARG A 27 8.34 3.83 -24.76
CA ARG A 27 9.32 4.88 -24.49
C ARG A 27 10.64 4.24 -24.08
N PRO A 28 11.79 4.76 -24.54
CA PRO A 28 13.08 4.26 -24.08
C PRO A 28 13.32 4.70 -22.63
N TYR A 29 13.62 3.72 -21.78
CA TYR A 29 14.12 3.93 -20.42
C TYR A 29 15.54 3.38 -20.30
N GLU A 30 16.41 4.19 -19.71
CA GLU A 30 17.75 3.76 -19.35
C GLU A 30 17.69 3.10 -17.98
N ARG A 31 18.04 1.81 -17.89
CA ARG A 31 18.13 1.17 -16.58
C ARG A 31 19.31 1.79 -15.83
N GLN A 32 19.00 2.43 -14.72
CA GLN A 32 20.00 3.05 -13.86
C GLN A 32 20.87 1.97 -13.20
N SER A 33 22.18 2.18 -13.19
CA SER A 33 23.08 1.26 -12.49
C SER A 33 22.93 1.38 -10.98
N LEU A 34 23.15 0.28 -10.26
CA LEU A 34 23.12 0.30 -8.80
C LEU A 34 24.24 1.19 -8.25
N GLU A 35 25.37 1.26 -8.93
CA GLU A 35 26.51 2.12 -8.60
C GLU A 35 26.16 3.60 -8.69
N ASP A 36 25.44 4.03 -9.73
CA ASP A 36 24.99 5.41 -9.89
C ASP A 36 23.94 5.78 -8.82
N ILE A 37 23.05 4.84 -8.47
CA ILE A 37 22.07 5.02 -7.40
C ILE A 37 22.78 5.14 -6.03
N LYS A 38 23.73 4.23 -5.73
CA LYS A 38 24.53 4.25 -4.49
C LYS A 38 25.35 5.53 -4.33
N SER A 39 25.92 6.02 -5.44
CA SER A 39 26.68 7.27 -5.48
C SER A 39 25.82 8.52 -5.56
N LYS A 40 24.49 8.38 -5.57
CA LYS A 40 23.50 9.47 -5.64
C LYS A 40 23.64 10.34 -6.89
N VAL A 41 24.26 9.79 -7.95
CA VAL A 41 24.37 10.44 -9.27
C VAL A 41 23.00 10.46 -9.95
N VAL A 42 22.24 9.37 -9.80
CA VAL A 42 20.86 9.25 -10.27
C VAL A 42 19.94 8.84 -9.13
N ARG A 43 18.65 9.12 -9.28
CA ARG A 43 17.60 8.64 -8.37
C ARG A 43 16.82 7.52 -9.04
N PRO A 44 16.46 6.44 -8.32
CA PRO A 44 15.58 5.40 -8.84
C PRO A 44 14.27 5.98 -9.40
N TYR A 45 13.73 5.37 -10.46
CA TYR A 45 12.44 5.76 -11.04
C TYR A 45 11.30 5.68 -10.01
N LEU A 46 11.27 4.63 -9.19
CA LEU A 46 10.30 4.46 -8.08
C LEU A 46 10.30 5.64 -7.10
N PHE A 47 11.41 6.35 -6.97
CA PHE A 47 11.57 7.50 -6.06
C PHE A 47 11.67 8.83 -6.80
N GLY A 48 11.17 8.88 -8.04
CA GLY A 48 10.97 10.10 -8.82
C GLY A 48 12.19 10.55 -9.63
N GLY A 49 13.16 9.67 -9.90
CA GLY A 49 14.19 9.96 -10.89
C GLY A 49 13.67 9.75 -12.31
N ASN A 50 12.96 10.75 -12.82
CA ASN A 50 12.35 10.72 -14.16
C ASN A 50 13.40 10.91 -15.25
N ARG A 51 13.02 10.59 -16.48
CA ARG A 51 13.82 10.93 -17.65
C ARG A 51 13.85 12.46 -17.85
N GLU A 52 14.95 13.00 -18.34
CA GLU A 52 15.02 14.40 -18.78
C GLU A 52 15.19 14.49 -20.30
N PRO A 53 14.44 15.35 -21.01
CA PRO A 53 13.30 16.13 -20.50
C PRO A 53 12.06 15.23 -20.31
N CYS A 54 11.36 15.42 -19.18
CA CYS A 54 10.04 14.82 -18.97
C CYS A 54 8.95 15.89 -19.10
N GLU A 55 8.15 15.79 -20.17
CA GLU A 55 7.03 16.72 -20.42
C GLU A 55 5.93 16.57 -19.37
N SER A 56 5.52 15.34 -19.07
CA SER A 56 4.50 15.04 -18.05
C SER A 56 4.96 15.27 -16.61
N CYS A 57 6.23 15.63 -16.40
CA CYS A 57 6.80 15.96 -15.09
C CYS A 57 6.88 17.46 -14.84
N LYS A 58 6.54 18.30 -15.83
CA LYS A 58 6.46 19.75 -15.65
C LYS A 58 5.20 20.12 -14.87
N GLU A 59 5.10 21.39 -14.47
CA GLU A 59 3.94 21.94 -13.74
C GLU A 59 2.62 21.75 -14.54
N GLY A 60 1.52 21.51 -13.83
CA GLY A 60 0.23 21.07 -14.38
C GLY A 60 -0.38 19.93 -13.57
N GLU A 61 -1.67 19.62 -13.76
CA GLU A 61 -2.47 18.81 -12.81
C GLU A 61 -1.89 17.41 -12.48
N VAL A 62 -1.35 16.66 -13.44
CA VAL A 62 -0.74 15.33 -13.16
C VAL A 62 0.68 15.45 -12.60
N GLY A 63 1.44 16.42 -13.10
CA GLY A 63 2.73 16.78 -12.52
C GLY A 63 2.56 17.16 -11.06
N GLU A 64 1.56 17.98 -10.75
CA GLU A 64 1.15 18.40 -9.42
C GLU A 64 0.53 17.26 -8.61
N PHE A 65 -0.28 16.39 -9.20
CA PHE A 65 -0.82 15.19 -8.54
C PHE A 65 0.31 14.30 -8.02
N CYS A 66 1.30 14.01 -8.87
CA CYS A 66 2.44 13.15 -8.51
C CYS A 66 3.62 13.86 -7.86
N GLN A 67 3.70 15.19 -7.99
CA GLN A 67 4.54 16.04 -7.13
C GLN A 67 3.82 16.36 -5.81
N PHE A 68 2.53 16.01 -5.72
CA PHE A 68 1.59 16.35 -4.68
C PHE A 68 1.61 17.84 -4.31
N LYS A 69 1.81 18.70 -5.32
CA LYS A 69 1.72 20.16 -5.15
C LYS A 69 0.26 20.52 -4.85
N ARG A 70 0.09 21.44 -3.90
CA ARG A 70 -1.21 21.93 -3.46
C ARG A 70 -1.71 23.00 -4.42
N PRO A 71 -2.86 22.84 -5.11
CA PRO A 71 -3.56 23.99 -5.66
C PRO A 71 -3.95 24.87 -4.48
N ALA A 72 -3.57 26.15 -4.49
CA ALA A 72 -3.77 27.06 -3.35
C ALA A 72 -5.25 27.23 -2.93
N GLU A 73 -6.18 26.78 -3.76
CA GLU A 73 -7.60 27.14 -3.73
C GLU A 73 -8.50 25.97 -3.30
N ASP A 74 -8.03 24.72 -3.35
CA ASP A 74 -8.92 23.56 -3.23
C ASP A 74 -8.78 22.81 -1.89
N LYS A 75 -9.51 23.31 -0.89
CA LYS A 75 -9.47 22.78 0.49
C LYS A 75 -9.97 21.34 0.63
N HIS A 76 -10.76 20.84 -0.33
CA HIS A 76 -11.29 19.47 -0.25
C HIS A 76 -10.23 18.41 -0.53
N TRP A 77 -9.20 18.76 -1.32
CA TRP A 77 -8.08 17.89 -1.66
C TRP A 77 -6.91 17.94 -0.66
N ASP A 78 -6.98 18.83 0.33
CA ASP A 78 -5.93 19.08 1.35
C ASP A 78 -5.66 17.89 2.26
N PHE A 79 -6.66 17.03 2.47
CA PHE A 79 -6.52 15.87 3.35
C PHE A 79 -5.61 14.81 2.71
N TYR A 80 -5.79 14.57 1.41
CA TYR A 80 -5.13 13.47 0.73
C TYR A 80 -3.74 13.88 0.22
N HIS A 81 -3.60 14.95 -0.56
CA HIS A 81 -2.35 15.21 -1.29
C HIS A 81 -1.12 15.51 -0.43
N SER A 82 -1.27 16.29 0.65
CA SER A 82 -0.11 16.71 1.46
C SER A 82 0.56 15.59 2.26
N ALA A 83 -0.15 14.47 2.51
CA ALA A 83 0.32 13.40 3.39
C ALA A 83 1.18 12.35 2.65
N HIS A 84 1.15 12.31 1.31
CA HIS A 84 1.90 11.33 0.50
C HIS A 84 3.34 11.77 0.17
N ILE A 85 3.76 12.97 0.59
CA ILE A 85 5.06 13.53 0.20
C ILE A 85 6.13 13.08 1.18
N CYS A 86 7.03 12.22 0.71
CA CYS A 86 8.35 12.11 1.31
C CYS A 86 9.18 13.32 0.86
N ASP A 87 9.71 14.07 1.82
CA ASP A 87 10.74 15.06 1.56
C ASP A 87 12.00 14.38 0.95
N PRO A 88 12.89 15.13 0.27
CA PRO A 88 14.06 14.54 -0.37
C PRO A 88 14.96 13.71 0.56
N GLU A 89 15.08 14.08 1.83
CA GLU A 89 15.87 13.34 2.82
C GLU A 89 15.20 12.00 3.13
N ARG A 90 13.89 11.99 3.38
CA ARG A 90 13.13 10.74 3.60
C ARG A 90 13.16 9.81 2.40
N LYS A 91 13.05 10.34 1.17
CA LYS A 91 13.21 9.54 -0.05
C LYS A 91 14.58 8.88 -0.10
N GLN A 92 15.63 9.64 0.21
CA GLN A 92 16.98 9.08 0.25
C GLN A 92 17.15 8.03 1.35
N LEU A 93 16.51 8.21 2.52
CA LEU A 93 16.53 7.21 3.58
C LEU A 93 15.88 5.89 3.15
N ILE A 94 14.78 5.92 2.39
CA ILE A 94 14.16 4.70 1.83
C ILE A 94 15.11 4.03 0.84
N VAL A 95 15.75 4.80 -0.05
CA VAL A 95 16.73 4.26 -1.01
C VAL A 95 17.92 3.63 -0.28
N ASP A 96 18.48 4.33 0.70
CA ASP A 96 19.63 3.84 1.48
C ASP A 96 19.25 2.58 2.25
N TRP A 97 18.05 2.53 2.85
CA TRP A 97 17.49 1.34 3.48
C TRP A 97 17.33 0.19 2.47
N ALA A 98 16.76 0.45 1.30
CA ALA A 98 16.54 -0.57 0.27
C ALA A 98 17.86 -1.18 -0.22
N ILE A 99 18.91 -0.36 -0.38
CA ILE A 99 20.27 -0.82 -0.68
C ILE A 99 20.80 -1.72 0.44
N GLN A 100 20.66 -1.30 1.70
CA GLN A 100 21.13 -2.06 2.86
C GLN A 100 20.43 -3.41 3.00
N GLN A 101 19.14 -3.48 2.66
CA GLN A 101 18.35 -4.71 2.70
C GLN A 101 18.49 -5.56 1.43
N GLY A 102 19.24 -5.12 0.43
CA GLY A 102 19.48 -5.88 -0.80
C GLY A 102 18.34 -5.84 -1.83
N PHE A 103 17.41 -4.88 -1.74
CA PHE A 103 16.34 -4.65 -2.72
C PHE A 103 16.85 -3.99 -4.02
N ASN A 104 17.97 -4.47 -4.57
CA ASN A 104 18.66 -3.85 -5.70
C ASN A 104 17.80 -3.85 -6.97
N ASP A 105 17.13 -4.96 -7.26
CA ASP A 105 16.30 -5.08 -8.48
C ASP A 105 15.15 -4.07 -8.49
N VAL A 106 14.56 -3.82 -7.32
CA VAL A 106 13.48 -2.83 -7.13
C VAL A 106 14.01 -1.43 -7.42
N LEU A 107 15.20 -1.09 -6.93
CA LEU A 107 15.80 0.22 -7.18
C LEU A 107 16.15 0.46 -8.66
N GLN A 108 16.38 -0.61 -9.42
CA GLN A 108 16.63 -0.55 -10.85
C GLN A 108 15.36 -0.74 -11.69
N PHE A 109 14.20 -0.93 -11.06
CA PHE A 109 12.92 -1.16 -11.74
C PHE A 109 12.48 0.09 -12.50
N THR A 110 12.05 -0.12 -13.74
CA THR A 110 11.64 0.94 -14.66
C THR A 110 10.17 0.77 -15.06
N PRO A 111 9.47 1.83 -15.46
CA PRO A 111 8.13 1.72 -16.02
C PRO A 111 8.01 0.73 -17.19
N CYS A 112 9.08 0.56 -17.99
CA CYS A 112 9.14 -0.45 -19.06
C CYS A 112 9.11 -1.89 -18.56
N ASP A 113 9.55 -2.16 -17.34
CA ASP A 113 9.46 -3.50 -16.74
C ASP A 113 8.02 -3.84 -16.37
N PHE A 114 7.22 -2.82 -16.07
CA PHE A 114 5.81 -2.98 -15.69
C PHE A 114 4.85 -2.93 -16.89
N TRP A 115 5.16 -2.12 -17.91
CA TRP A 115 4.28 -1.91 -19.06
C TRP A 115 3.80 -3.19 -19.77
N PRO A 116 4.63 -4.22 -20.04
CA PRO A 116 4.18 -5.45 -20.69
C PRO A 116 3.08 -6.19 -19.92
N LEU A 117 3.01 -6.00 -18.60
CA LEU A 117 2.00 -6.61 -17.73
C LEU A 117 0.69 -5.80 -17.70
N LEU A 118 0.75 -4.51 -18.04
CA LEU A 118 -0.38 -3.58 -18.03
C LEU A 118 -0.96 -3.37 -19.44
N LYS A 119 -0.16 -3.56 -20.48
CA LYS A 119 -0.53 -3.34 -21.87
C LYS A 119 -1.76 -4.15 -22.25
N ASP A 120 -2.75 -3.45 -22.78
CA ASP A 120 -4.07 -3.94 -23.20
C ASP A 120 -4.87 -4.61 -22.07
N ARG A 121 -4.54 -4.25 -20.82
CA ARG A 121 -5.15 -4.75 -19.59
C ARG A 121 -5.53 -3.59 -18.66
N SER A 122 -6.31 -3.94 -17.65
CA SER A 122 -6.59 -3.06 -16.53
C SER A 122 -6.10 -3.70 -15.23
N LEU A 123 -5.38 -2.95 -14.41
CA LEU A 123 -5.04 -3.32 -13.03
C LEU A 123 -5.98 -2.60 -12.08
N TRP A 124 -6.65 -3.35 -11.23
CA TRP A 124 -7.61 -2.84 -10.25
C TRP A 124 -7.08 -3.08 -8.85
N LEU A 125 -6.84 -1.99 -8.13
CA LEU A 125 -6.49 -1.98 -6.72
C LEU A 125 -7.78 -1.84 -5.93
N MET A 126 -8.23 -2.94 -5.35
CA MET A 126 -9.49 -3.00 -4.62
C MET A 126 -9.21 -3.15 -3.13
N GLY A 127 -9.63 -2.19 -2.32
CA GLY A 127 -9.34 -2.26 -0.91
C GLY A 127 -9.53 -0.99 -0.11
N ASP A 128 -9.01 -1.01 1.10
CA ASP A 128 -9.09 0.12 2.02
C ASP A 128 -8.13 1.26 1.62
N SER A 129 -7.92 2.22 2.54
CA SER A 129 -7.05 3.38 2.29
C SER A 129 -5.61 3.00 1.93
N LEU A 130 -5.09 1.85 2.35
CA LEU A 130 -3.76 1.39 1.95
C LEU A 130 -3.68 1.02 0.47
N MET A 131 -4.75 0.45 -0.08
CA MET A 131 -4.80 0.13 -1.50
C MET A 131 -4.91 1.38 -2.35
N LYS A 132 -5.53 2.44 -1.83
CA LYS A 132 -5.51 3.77 -2.46
C LYS A 132 -4.09 4.32 -2.53
N ASP A 133 -3.32 4.16 -1.45
CA ASP A 133 -1.94 4.61 -1.38
C ASP A 133 -1.05 3.90 -2.41
N MET A 134 -1.23 2.58 -2.51
CA MET A 134 -0.59 1.75 -3.53
C MET A 134 -0.97 2.20 -4.95
N TRP A 135 -2.24 2.55 -5.18
CA TRP A 135 -2.71 3.03 -6.48
C TRP A 135 -2.03 4.34 -6.86
N VAL A 136 -1.96 5.31 -5.93
CA VAL A 136 -1.24 6.56 -6.12
C VAL A 136 0.22 6.29 -6.49
N ALA A 137 0.90 5.40 -5.77
CA ALA A 137 2.29 5.04 -6.04
C ALA A 137 2.49 4.45 -7.44
N MET A 138 1.64 3.48 -7.82
CA MET A 138 1.69 2.85 -9.16
C MET A 138 1.41 3.84 -10.29
N VAL A 139 0.40 4.69 -10.12
CA VAL A 139 0.07 5.72 -11.09
C VAL A 139 1.23 6.69 -11.28
N CYS A 140 1.82 7.15 -10.18
CA CYS A 140 2.93 8.09 -10.26
C CYS A 140 4.22 7.47 -10.79
N PHE A 141 4.43 6.18 -10.58
CA PHE A 141 5.49 5.44 -11.25
C PHE A 141 5.28 5.39 -12.78
N MET A 142 4.04 5.22 -13.23
CA MET A 142 3.68 5.15 -14.66
C MET A 142 3.41 6.51 -15.32
N ARG A 143 3.55 7.63 -14.60
CA ARG A 143 3.09 8.96 -15.07
C ARG A 143 3.67 9.44 -16.40
N GLU A 144 4.86 8.98 -16.77
CA GLU A 144 5.46 9.34 -18.06
C GLU A 144 4.76 8.68 -19.26
N PHE A 145 3.95 7.64 -19.03
CA PHE A 145 3.08 6.98 -20.01
C PHE A 145 1.69 7.62 -20.05
N TRP A 146 1.44 8.57 -19.14
CA TRP A 146 0.19 9.31 -19.10
C TRP A 146 0.20 10.35 -20.21
N ASP A 147 -0.77 10.24 -21.13
CA ASP A 147 -1.01 11.26 -22.15
C ASP A 147 -1.86 12.38 -21.57
N LEU A 148 -1.21 13.45 -21.11
CA LEU A 148 -1.85 14.62 -20.51
C LEU A 148 -2.76 15.37 -21.49
N VAL A 149 -2.63 15.13 -22.80
CA VAL A 149 -3.42 15.82 -23.83
C VAL A 149 -4.78 15.14 -24.01
N ILE A 150 -4.88 13.84 -23.70
CA ILE A 150 -6.07 13.02 -24.02
C ILE A 150 -7.00 12.80 -22.83
N THR A 151 -6.54 12.95 -21.59
CA THR A 151 -7.37 12.63 -20.41
C THR A 151 -7.94 13.88 -19.74
N GLU A 152 -9.26 13.88 -19.55
CA GLU A 152 -9.86 14.57 -18.41
C GLU A 152 -9.29 14.00 -17.09
N LYS A 153 -9.34 14.80 -16.03
CA LYS A 153 -8.66 14.64 -14.73
C LYS A 153 -8.54 13.18 -14.22
N PRO A 154 -7.41 12.79 -13.59
CA PRO A 154 -7.34 11.55 -12.80
C PRO A 154 -8.53 11.48 -11.83
N GLY A 155 -9.34 10.43 -11.92
CA GLY A 155 -10.51 10.27 -11.05
C GLY A 155 -11.85 10.70 -11.64
N ASN A 156 -11.94 11.06 -12.92
CA ASN A 156 -13.23 11.07 -13.60
C ASN A 156 -13.69 9.61 -13.76
N ALA A 157 -14.57 9.18 -12.85
CA ALA A 157 -15.31 7.95 -13.04
C ALA A 157 -16.16 8.08 -14.30
N ASP A 158 -16.22 6.99 -15.06
CA ASP A 158 -17.13 6.83 -16.19
C ASP A 158 -18.54 7.28 -15.75
N GLU A 159 -19.23 8.11 -16.54
CA GLU A 159 -20.60 8.54 -16.22
C GLU A 159 -21.51 7.33 -15.97
N GLU A 160 -21.27 6.22 -16.66
CA GLU A 160 -21.97 4.95 -16.46
C GLU A 160 -21.66 4.34 -15.07
N ALA A 161 -20.42 4.47 -14.60
CA ALA A 161 -20.00 4.02 -13.27
C ALA A 161 -20.58 4.91 -12.16
N LEU A 162 -20.64 6.22 -12.38
CA LEU A 162 -21.27 7.16 -11.45
C LEU A 162 -22.77 6.90 -11.34
N ALA A 163 -23.47 6.70 -12.46
CA ALA A 163 -24.88 6.35 -12.48
C ALA A 163 -25.14 5.01 -11.76
N TYR A 164 -24.29 4.00 -11.98
CA TYR A 164 -24.38 2.74 -11.24
C TYR A 164 -24.19 2.93 -9.74
N LEU A 165 -23.18 3.71 -9.34
CA LEU A 165 -22.95 4.00 -7.92
C LEU A 165 -24.10 4.78 -7.30
N GLU A 166 -24.68 5.75 -8.01
CA GLU A 166 -25.88 6.47 -7.58
C GLU A 166 -27.06 5.50 -7.38
N GLU A 167 -27.31 4.59 -8.32
CA GLU A 167 -28.35 3.56 -8.21
C GLU A 167 -28.12 2.64 -6.98
N VAL A 168 -26.89 2.22 -6.74
CA VAL A 168 -26.56 1.32 -5.64
C VAL A 168 -26.62 2.04 -4.29
N THR A 169 -26.15 3.28 -4.22
CA THR A 169 -26.12 4.07 -2.98
C THR A 169 -27.52 4.54 -2.59
N THR A 170 -28.36 4.94 -3.54
CA THR A 170 -29.77 5.34 -3.26
C THR A 170 -30.63 4.19 -2.74
N ARG A 171 -30.31 2.94 -3.09
CA ARG A 171 -31.04 1.74 -2.64
C ARG A 171 -30.57 1.18 -1.31
N ARG A 172 -29.48 1.69 -0.73
CA ARG A 172 -28.87 1.13 0.47
C ARG A 172 -29.03 2.03 1.69
N PRO A 173 -29.02 1.46 2.91
CA PRO A 173 -28.94 2.25 4.13
C PRO A 173 -27.75 3.21 4.08
N SER A 174 -27.93 4.42 4.62
CA SER A 174 -26.97 5.55 4.61
C SER A 174 -25.55 5.17 5.01
N ASP A 175 -25.41 4.18 5.88
CA ASP A 175 -24.15 3.86 6.55
C ASP A 175 -23.15 3.18 5.59
N LEU A 176 -23.64 2.45 4.58
CA LEU A 176 -22.80 1.84 3.55
C LEU A 176 -22.47 2.83 2.42
N ALA A 177 -23.40 3.75 2.12
CA ALA A 177 -23.24 4.75 1.08
C ALA A 177 -22.14 5.77 1.41
N LEU A 178 -21.94 6.09 2.70
CA LEU A 178 -20.90 7.02 3.17
C LEU A 178 -19.46 6.53 2.94
N MET A 179 -19.26 5.24 2.64
CA MET A 179 -17.93 4.66 2.52
C MET A 179 -17.46 4.40 1.08
N LEU A 180 -18.34 4.49 0.10
CA LEU A 180 -18.03 4.18 -1.30
C LEU A 180 -17.57 5.46 -2.03
N ASP A 181 -16.31 5.48 -2.43
CA ASP A 181 -15.76 6.51 -3.31
C ASP A 181 -15.96 6.10 -4.77
N ALA A 182 -16.13 7.07 -5.67
CA ALA A 182 -16.10 6.82 -7.10
C ALA A 182 -14.78 6.15 -7.51
N PRO A 183 -14.78 5.21 -8.50
CA PRO A 183 -13.56 4.58 -8.97
C PRO A 183 -12.57 5.64 -9.45
N LEU A 184 -11.31 5.51 -9.04
CA LEU A 184 -10.24 6.40 -9.49
C LEU A 184 -9.43 5.67 -10.56
N CYS A 185 -9.50 6.09 -11.82
CA CYS A 185 -8.79 5.43 -12.90
C CYS A 185 -7.76 6.35 -13.57
N ALA A 186 -6.66 5.74 -13.97
CA ALA A 186 -5.57 6.32 -14.73
C ALA A 186 -5.41 5.59 -16.05
N GLU A 187 -5.55 6.29 -17.17
CA GLU A 187 -5.33 5.72 -18.50
C GLU A 187 -3.93 6.06 -19.01
N PHE A 188 -3.25 5.03 -19.50
CA PHE A 188 -1.92 5.13 -20.08
C PHE A 188 -2.03 4.76 -21.55
N LYS A 189 -1.73 5.71 -22.44
CA LYS A 189 -1.77 5.52 -23.88
C LYS A 189 -0.37 5.65 -24.42
N ALA A 190 0.04 4.65 -25.18
CA ALA A 190 1.40 4.57 -25.64
C ALA A 190 1.47 3.88 -27.00
N ALA A 191 2.61 3.99 -27.69
CA ALA A 191 2.80 3.33 -28.97
C ALA A 191 2.57 1.83 -28.83
N GLY A 192 1.56 1.32 -29.53
CA GLY A 192 1.26 -0.11 -29.62
C GLY A 192 0.30 -0.69 -28.58
N GLY A 193 -0.32 0.11 -27.70
CA GLY A 193 -1.38 -0.37 -26.80
C GLY A 193 -1.85 0.64 -25.76
N SER A 194 -2.82 0.24 -24.94
CA SER A 194 -3.33 1.06 -23.83
C SER A 194 -3.36 0.27 -22.53
N GLY A 195 -3.04 0.90 -21.41
CA GLY A 195 -3.13 0.30 -20.09
C GLY A 195 -3.99 1.14 -19.16
N ARG A 196 -4.58 0.53 -18.13
CA ARG A 196 -5.37 1.27 -17.14
C ARG A 196 -5.05 0.81 -15.71
N ILE A 197 -4.86 1.75 -14.78
CA ILE A 197 -4.73 1.44 -13.35
C ILE A 197 -5.87 2.12 -12.61
N CYS A 198 -6.72 1.33 -11.95
CA CYS A 198 -7.88 1.81 -11.23
C CYS A 198 -7.78 1.49 -9.74
N PHE A 199 -8.39 2.31 -8.91
CA PHE A 199 -8.65 2.06 -7.51
C PHE A 199 -10.16 2.04 -7.25
N LEU A 200 -10.59 1.07 -6.45
CA LEU A 200 -11.96 0.96 -5.98
C LEU A 200 -11.95 0.67 -4.48
N LYS A 201 -12.59 1.55 -3.72
CA LYS A 201 -12.59 1.45 -2.25
C LYS A 201 -13.46 0.29 -1.79
N VAL A 202 -12.86 -0.57 -0.98
CA VAL A 202 -13.48 -1.77 -0.40
C VAL A 202 -12.92 -1.95 1.01
N ASN A 203 -13.71 -1.65 2.03
CA ASN A 203 -13.36 -1.87 3.43
C ASN A 203 -13.82 -3.24 3.94
N THR A 204 -14.80 -3.85 3.28
CA THR A 204 -15.37 -5.15 3.67
C THR A 204 -15.62 -6.06 2.48
N ALA A 205 -15.76 -7.36 2.73
CA ALA A 205 -16.17 -8.29 1.68
C ALA A 205 -17.55 -7.97 1.13
N GLU A 206 -18.50 -7.57 1.97
CA GLU A 206 -19.85 -7.23 1.55
C GLU A 206 -19.85 -6.12 0.50
N GLU A 207 -19.09 -5.04 0.73
CA GLU A 207 -18.88 -3.97 -0.25
C GLU A 207 -18.23 -4.50 -1.54
N GLY A 208 -17.18 -5.31 -1.39
CA GLY A 208 -16.48 -5.94 -2.51
C GLY A 208 -17.45 -6.71 -3.40
N ILE A 209 -18.24 -7.58 -2.79
CA ILE A 209 -19.18 -8.50 -3.41
C ILE A 209 -20.32 -7.76 -4.11
N SER A 210 -20.96 -6.86 -3.37
CA SER A 210 -22.29 -6.38 -3.72
C SER A 210 -22.25 -5.06 -4.48
N VAL A 211 -21.08 -4.39 -4.51
CA VAL A 211 -20.86 -3.14 -5.23
C VAL A 211 -19.67 -3.27 -6.16
N ALA A 212 -18.51 -3.62 -5.60
CA ALA A 212 -17.26 -3.43 -6.29
C ALA A 212 -17.05 -4.43 -7.44
N MET A 213 -17.42 -5.69 -7.26
CA MET A 213 -17.30 -6.73 -8.29
C MET A 213 -18.29 -6.54 -9.46
N PRO A 214 -19.59 -6.23 -9.24
CA PRO A 214 -20.49 -5.84 -10.31
C PRO A 214 -19.98 -4.62 -11.09
N LEU A 215 -19.51 -3.58 -10.38
CA LEU A 215 -18.97 -2.39 -11.00
C LEU A 215 -17.70 -2.70 -11.81
N LEU A 216 -16.82 -3.56 -11.31
CA LEU A 216 -15.65 -4.05 -12.02
C LEU A 216 -16.04 -4.78 -13.32
N GLN A 217 -16.99 -5.71 -13.27
CA GLN A 217 -17.47 -6.43 -14.46
C GLN A 217 -18.04 -5.46 -15.51
N HIS A 218 -18.69 -4.40 -15.03
CA HIS A 218 -19.27 -3.36 -15.86
C HIS A 218 -18.21 -2.42 -16.47
N MET A 219 -17.19 -2.01 -15.72
CA MET A 219 -16.19 -1.04 -16.17
C MET A 219 -15.01 -1.64 -16.92
N ALA A 220 -14.65 -2.90 -16.62
CA ALA A 220 -13.50 -3.55 -17.25
C ALA A 220 -13.82 -4.15 -18.63
N ARG A 221 -15.03 -3.93 -19.17
CA ARG A 221 -15.57 -4.48 -20.42
C ARG A 221 -14.47 -4.68 -21.48
N ASN A 222 -14.29 -5.94 -21.90
CA ASN A 222 -13.35 -6.41 -22.92
C ASN A 222 -11.85 -6.39 -22.58
N THR A 223 -11.47 -6.04 -21.35
CA THR A 223 -10.10 -6.24 -20.86
C THR A 223 -9.98 -7.57 -20.11
N GLN A 224 -8.75 -8.04 -19.90
CA GLN A 224 -8.47 -9.09 -18.89
C GLN A 224 -8.02 -8.39 -17.60
N PRO A 225 -8.95 -8.03 -16.68
CA PRO A 225 -8.56 -7.31 -15.49
C PRO A 225 -7.65 -8.17 -14.62
N LEU A 226 -6.64 -7.53 -14.04
CA LEU A 226 -5.87 -8.03 -12.91
C LEU A 226 -6.37 -7.31 -11.68
N VAL A 227 -6.69 -8.03 -10.61
CA VAL A 227 -7.20 -7.42 -9.38
C VAL A 227 -6.22 -7.69 -8.25
N LEU A 228 -5.65 -6.63 -7.69
CA LEU A 228 -4.89 -6.68 -6.44
C LEU A 228 -5.81 -6.25 -5.31
N PHE A 229 -5.98 -7.12 -4.32
CA PHE A 229 -7.10 -7.04 -3.39
C PHE A 229 -6.63 -7.12 -1.93
N ASN A 230 -7.05 -6.17 -1.08
CA ASN A 230 -6.78 -6.17 0.37
C ASN A 230 -7.79 -5.30 1.15
N PHE A 231 -8.32 -5.77 2.28
CA PHE A 231 -9.21 -4.95 3.13
C PHE A 231 -9.09 -5.18 4.64
N GLY A 232 -7.92 -5.57 5.14
CA GLY A 232 -7.79 -6.01 6.54
C GLY A 232 -7.87 -4.89 7.58
N LEU A 233 -7.55 -3.64 7.23
CA LEU A 233 -7.29 -2.58 8.22
C LEU A 233 -8.53 -2.24 9.06
N TRP A 234 -9.70 -2.23 8.43
CA TRP A 234 -10.99 -1.90 9.06
C TRP A 234 -11.60 -3.02 9.89
N HIS A 235 -11.03 -4.23 9.84
CA HIS A 235 -11.47 -5.31 10.73
C HIS A 235 -10.79 -5.18 12.08
N HIS A 236 -11.60 -5.18 13.13
CA HIS A 236 -11.13 -5.13 14.52
C HIS A 236 -11.21 -6.48 15.23
N ARG A 237 -11.69 -7.52 14.53
CA ARG A 237 -11.89 -8.87 15.08
C ARG A 237 -11.55 -9.97 14.06
N PRO A 238 -10.79 -11.02 14.45
CA PRO A 238 -10.46 -12.14 13.59
C PRO A 238 -11.66 -12.82 12.92
N LEU A 239 -12.73 -13.08 13.69
CA LEU A 239 -13.92 -13.77 13.18
C LEU A 239 -14.66 -12.98 12.09
N MET A 240 -14.67 -11.64 12.19
CA MET A 240 -15.31 -10.79 11.18
C MET A 240 -14.52 -10.79 9.87
N LEU A 241 -13.19 -10.72 9.95
CA LEU A 241 -12.33 -10.84 8.77
C LEU A 241 -12.47 -12.22 8.13
N ALA A 242 -12.42 -13.29 8.92
CA ALA A 242 -12.57 -14.66 8.42
C ALA A 242 -13.92 -14.87 7.72
N SER A 243 -15.01 -14.35 8.30
CA SER A 243 -16.35 -14.39 7.68
C SER A 243 -16.37 -13.61 6.37
N SER A 244 -15.80 -12.40 6.35
CA SER A 244 -15.71 -11.57 5.15
C SER A 244 -14.96 -12.30 4.03
N LEU A 245 -13.78 -12.83 4.30
CA LEU A 245 -12.98 -13.56 3.32
C LEU A 245 -13.69 -14.81 2.79
N LYS A 246 -14.41 -15.55 3.64
CA LYS A 246 -15.21 -16.72 3.19
C LYS A 246 -16.34 -16.33 2.26
N GLN A 247 -17.03 -15.21 2.53
CA GLN A 247 -18.06 -14.70 1.64
C GLN A 247 -17.48 -14.30 0.28
N LEU A 248 -16.34 -13.61 0.27
CA LEU A 248 -15.64 -13.24 -0.95
C LEU A 248 -15.29 -14.48 -1.78
N LEU A 249 -14.68 -15.49 -1.16
CA LEU A 249 -14.28 -16.73 -1.85
C LEU A 249 -15.48 -17.54 -2.37
N THR A 250 -16.59 -17.54 -1.63
CA THR A 250 -17.82 -18.22 -2.08
C THR A 250 -18.27 -17.66 -3.41
N LEU A 251 -18.19 -16.35 -3.60
CA LEU A 251 -18.52 -15.72 -4.86
C LEU A 251 -17.45 -15.97 -5.91
N LEU A 252 -16.17 -15.78 -5.58
CA LEU A 252 -15.09 -16.06 -6.53
C LEU A 252 -15.15 -17.49 -7.11
N ASN A 253 -15.67 -18.45 -6.36
CA ASN A 253 -15.87 -19.82 -6.81
C ASN A 253 -17.11 -20.04 -7.70
N THR A 254 -18.10 -19.16 -7.67
CA THR A 254 -19.36 -19.32 -8.44
C THR A 254 -19.40 -18.49 -9.72
N GLY A 255 -18.47 -17.56 -9.92
CA GLY A 255 -18.44 -16.68 -11.09
C GLY A 255 -17.15 -16.76 -11.90
N ASN A 256 -17.21 -16.24 -13.12
CA ASN A 256 -16.04 -16.00 -13.96
C ASN A 256 -15.43 -14.66 -13.56
N TYR A 257 -14.58 -14.68 -12.53
CA TYR A 257 -13.89 -13.48 -12.05
C TYR A 257 -12.49 -13.35 -12.65
N PRO A 258 -11.95 -12.12 -12.73
CA PRO A 258 -10.57 -11.90 -13.14
C PRO A 258 -9.57 -12.62 -12.25
N MET A 259 -8.31 -12.63 -12.70
CA MET A 259 -7.20 -13.04 -11.84
C MET A 259 -7.15 -12.13 -10.61
N MET A 260 -7.44 -12.71 -9.45
CA MET A 260 -7.34 -12.05 -8.16
C MET A 260 -6.00 -12.37 -7.53
N ILE A 261 -5.33 -11.36 -7.01
CA ILE A 261 -4.11 -11.43 -6.23
C ILE A 261 -4.45 -10.87 -4.86
N TRP A 262 -4.33 -11.68 -3.82
CA TRP A 262 -4.43 -11.17 -2.45
C TRP A 262 -3.14 -10.43 -2.11
N ARG A 263 -3.22 -9.32 -1.37
CA ARG A 263 -2.06 -8.65 -0.78
C ARG A 263 -2.17 -8.74 0.73
N ASP A 264 -1.05 -9.00 1.40
CA ASP A 264 -1.00 -8.94 2.87
C ASP A 264 -1.48 -7.57 3.38
N THR A 265 -2.14 -7.58 4.54
CA THR A 265 -2.44 -6.34 5.26
C THR A 265 -1.13 -5.70 5.71
N SER A 266 -0.95 -4.41 5.42
CA SER A 266 0.29 -3.71 5.78
C SER A 266 0.51 -3.60 7.29
N PRO A 267 1.78 -3.58 7.76
CA PRO A 267 2.15 -3.36 9.15
C PRO A 267 1.59 -2.07 9.73
N GLN A 268 1.17 -2.16 10.99
CA GLN A 268 0.90 -1.01 11.84
C GLN A 268 2.04 -0.88 12.86
N HIS A 269 2.43 0.34 13.22
CA HIS A 269 3.59 0.60 14.07
C HIS A 269 3.22 1.43 15.31
N PHE A 270 2.03 1.21 15.88
CA PHE A 270 1.61 1.90 17.11
C PHE A 270 2.53 1.55 18.28
N ASN A 271 2.57 2.39 19.31
CA ASN A 271 3.33 2.11 20.52
C ASN A 271 2.63 1.08 21.42
N THR A 272 2.44 -0.12 20.89
CA THR A 272 1.90 -1.31 21.54
C THR A 272 2.88 -2.47 21.33
N SER A 273 2.71 -3.57 22.07
CA SER A 273 3.65 -4.70 22.01
C SER A 273 3.74 -5.35 20.63
N ASP A 274 2.67 -5.26 19.83
CA ASP A 274 2.54 -5.84 18.49
C ASP A 274 2.32 -4.79 17.39
N GLY A 275 2.39 -3.50 17.74
CA GLY A 275 2.17 -2.35 16.87
C GLY A 275 0.74 -2.19 16.34
N LEU A 276 -0.24 -2.95 16.84
CA LEU A 276 -1.63 -2.80 16.43
C LEU A 276 -2.29 -1.55 17.00
N TYR A 277 -3.24 -1.02 16.22
CA TYR A 277 -4.17 -0.01 16.69
C TYR A 277 -5.16 -0.60 17.71
N ILE A 278 -5.31 0.06 18.85
CA ILE A 278 -6.30 -0.28 19.89
C ILE A 278 -7.30 0.87 20.00
N ILE A 279 -8.59 0.56 19.75
CA ILE A 279 -9.68 1.55 19.55
C ILE A 279 -9.93 2.49 20.74
N ASN A 280 -9.33 2.29 21.92
CA ASN A 280 -9.62 3.10 23.10
C ASN A 280 -8.38 3.49 23.94
N ASP A 281 -7.16 3.32 23.42
CA ASP A 281 -5.95 3.30 24.28
C ASP A 281 -4.90 4.37 23.95
N GLY A 282 -5.31 5.62 23.72
CA GLY A 282 -4.32 6.70 23.63
C GLY A 282 -4.88 8.08 23.35
N GLU A 283 -4.20 9.09 23.91
CA GLU A 283 -4.33 10.48 23.48
C GLU A 283 -3.60 10.66 22.14
N LEU A 284 -4.30 11.22 21.17
CA LEU A 284 -3.72 11.66 19.90
C LEU A 284 -2.64 12.74 20.14
N PRO A 285 -1.57 12.81 19.33
CA PRO A 285 -1.27 11.99 18.16
C PRO A 285 -0.57 10.67 18.51
N TYR A 286 -0.86 9.61 17.75
CA TYR A 286 -0.19 8.33 17.90
C TYR A 286 1.29 8.42 17.47
N THR A 287 2.19 7.84 18.26
CA THR A 287 3.63 7.75 17.94
C THR A 287 3.94 6.43 17.26
N CYS A 288 4.65 6.48 16.13
CA CYS A 288 5.19 5.26 15.50
C CYS A 288 6.45 4.78 16.24
N VAL A 289 6.56 3.48 16.48
CA VAL A 289 7.78 2.87 17.02
C VAL A 289 8.16 1.61 16.22
N PRO A 290 9.46 1.27 16.11
CA PRO A 290 9.87 -0.01 15.57
C PRO A 290 9.33 -1.16 16.42
N TYR A 291 9.09 -2.30 15.80
CA TYR A 291 8.82 -3.53 16.52
C TYR A 291 9.99 -3.93 17.43
N LYS A 292 9.71 -4.26 18.70
CA LYS A 292 10.74 -4.63 19.67
C LYS A 292 11.36 -5.98 19.32
N GLY A 293 12.70 -6.01 19.22
CA GLY A 293 13.46 -7.24 19.00
C GLY A 293 13.32 -7.85 17.60
N VAL A 294 12.76 -7.12 16.63
CA VAL A 294 12.56 -7.62 15.27
C VAL A 294 13.67 -7.13 14.35
N THR A 295 14.21 -8.02 13.53
CA THR A 295 15.14 -7.70 12.44
C THR A 295 14.70 -8.37 11.15
N LEU A 296 15.07 -7.77 10.02
CA LEU A 296 14.92 -8.36 8.69
C LEU A 296 16.26 -8.96 8.27
N THR A 297 16.26 -10.22 7.89
CA THR A 297 17.43 -10.91 7.35
C THR A 297 17.65 -10.57 5.87
N SER A 298 18.83 -10.89 5.34
CA SER A 298 19.14 -10.71 3.92
C SER A 298 18.33 -11.60 2.98
N ASP A 299 17.63 -12.62 3.48
CA ASP A 299 16.67 -13.44 2.72
C ASP A 299 15.21 -12.99 2.92
N HIS A 300 15.00 -11.75 3.38
CA HIS A 300 13.69 -11.12 3.57
C HIS A 300 12.77 -11.87 4.54
N LYS A 301 13.35 -12.43 5.60
CA LYS A 301 12.61 -13.06 6.69
C LYS A 301 12.73 -12.24 7.96
N LEU A 302 11.64 -12.17 8.71
CA LEU A 302 11.67 -11.58 10.04
C LEU A 302 12.26 -12.57 11.04
N VAL A 303 13.13 -12.08 11.89
CA VAL A 303 13.66 -12.80 13.05
C VAL A 303 13.35 -11.99 14.29
N GLY A 304 12.84 -12.66 15.32
CA GLY A 304 12.51 -12.08 16.61
C GLY A 304 13.48 -12.51 17.72
N THR A 305 13.53 -11.73 18.80
CA THR A 305 14.16 -12.12 20.07
C THR A 305 13.09 -12.60 21.06
N ALA A 306 13.48 -12.89 22.31
CA ALA A 306 12.54 -13.21 23.38
C ALA A 306 11.55 -12.07 23.70
N ASP A 307 11.87 -10.84 23.29
CA ASP A 307 11.03 -9.66 23.48
C ASP A 307 10.01 -9.44 22.34
N THR A 308 10.13 -10.20 21.25
CA THR A 308 9.28 -10.04 20.08
C THR A 308 7.90 -10.62 20.31
N SER A 309 6.85 -9.83 20.04
CA SER A 309 5.48 -10.36 20.02
C SER A 309 5.37 -11.45 18.95
N PRO A 310 4.92 -12.67 19.30
CA PRO A 310 4.90 -13.80 18.37
C PRO A 310 4.16 -13.52 17.05
N GLY A 311 3.08 -12.74 17.11
CA GLY A 311 2.28 -12.42 15.93
C GLY A 311 3.04 -11.61 14.87
N ILE A 312 4.09 -10.86 15.22
CA ILE A 312 4.81 -10.05 14.23
C ILE A 312 5.49 -10.95 13.18
N MET A 313 5.92 -12.15 13.57
CA MET A 313 6.59 -13.09 12.65
C MET A 313 5.63 -13.72 11.63
N THR A 314 4.32 -13.67 11.89
CA THR A 314 3.27 -14.30 11.09
C THR A 314 2.37 -13.30 10.38
N GLY A 315 2.68 -12.01 10.46
CA GLY A 315 1.84 -10.98 9.85
C GLY A 315 0.69 -10.48 10.71
N LEU A 316 0.73 -10.78 12.01
CA LEU A 316 -0.32 -10.57 12.99
C LEU A 316 -1.62 -11.31 12.62
N TRP A 317 -2.62 -11.19 13.48
CA TRP A 317 -3.87 -11.95 13.34
C TRP A 317 -4.57 -11.73 11.99
N ARG A 318 -4.40 -10.57 11.34
CA ARG A 318 -5.04 -10.27 10.04
C ARG A 318 -4.50 -11.15 8.93
N ASN A 319 -3.17 -11.27 8.83
CA ASN A 319 -2.54 -12.09 7.80
C ASN A 319 -2.58 -13.58 8.17
N GLU A 320 -2.54 -13.93 9.46
CA GLU A 320 -2.83 -15.29 9.91
C GLU A 320 -4.23 -15.76 9.49
N VAL A 321 -5.26 -14.95 9.75
CA VAL A 321 -6.64 -15.25 9.32
C VAL A 321 -6.69 -15.36 7.80
N ALA A 322 -6.10 -14.41 7.06
CA ALA A 322 -6.08 -14.46 5.60
C ALA A 322 -5.41 -15.75 5.07
N ALA A 323 -4.26 -16.14 5.63
CA ALA A 323 -3.54 -17.35 5.23
C ALA A 323 -4.34 -18.64 5.47
N THR A 324 -5.26 -18.66 6.44
CA THR A 324 -6.15 -19.83 6.67
C THR A 324 -7.36 -19.89 5.75
N VAL A 325 -7.75 -18.76 5.15
CA VAL A 325 -8.99 -18.66 4.36
C VAL A 325 -8.68 -18.56 2.87
N ILE A 326 -7.72 -17.72 2.46
CA ILE A 326 -7.32 -17.53 1.07
C ILE A 326 -6.71 -18.83 0.54
N PRO A 327 -7.23 -19.40 -0.56
CA PRO A 327 -6.74 -20.67 -1.07
C PRO A 327 -5.33 -20.50 -1.66
N PRO A 328 -4.46 -21.52 -1.59
CA PRO A 328 -3.12 -21.46 -2.21
C PRO A 328 -3.12 -21.21 -3.72
N SER A 329 -4.25 -21.44 -4.40
CA SER A 329 -4.42 -21.16 -5.83
C SER A 329 -4.60 -19.68 -6.14
N MET A 330 -4.94 -18.85 -5.15
CA MET A 330 -4.97 -17.40 -5.28
C MET A 330 -3.57 -16.87 -4.95
N PRO A 331 -2.85 -16.25 -5.91
CA PRO A 331 -1.55 -15.67 -5.63
C PRO A 331 -1.62 -14.66 -4.47
N ASN A 332 -0.66 -14.73 -3.55
CA ASN A 332 -0.51 -13.76 -2.48
C ASN A 332 0.75 -12.91 -2.72
N LEU A 333 0.57 -11.58 -2.72
CA LEU A 333 1.62 -10.60 -2.66
C LEU A 333 2.01 -10.39 -1.18
N LEU A 334 3.07 -11.09 -0.79
CA LEU A 334 3.62 -11.10 0.57
C LEU A 334 4.39 -9.80 0.88
N THR A 335 3.69 -8.73 1.23
CA THR A 335 4.32 -7.43 1.54
C THR A 335 4.68 -7.25 3.01
N TRP A 336 4.24 -8.14 3.90
CA TRP A 336 4.41 -7.95 5.34
C TRP A 336 5.88 -7.81 5.75
N ASN A 337 6.71 -8.80 5.42
CA ASN A 337 8.11 -8.85 5.86
C ASN A 337 8.90 -7.64 5.37
N ASP A 338 8.71 -7.26 4.11
CA ASP A 338 9.48 -6.16 3.50
C ASP A 338 9.14 -4.80 4.10
N THR A 339 7.93 -4.65 4.64
CA THR A 339 7.45 -3.36 5.17
C THR A 339 7.44 -3.30 6.70
N ALA A 340 7.64 -4.43 7.40
CA ALA A 340 7.61 -4.50 8.86
C ALA A 340 8.73 -3.70 9.55
N MET A 341 9.81 -3.37 8.84
CA MET A 341 10.89 -2.53 9.38
C MET A 341 10.72 -1.04 9.04
N MET A 342 9.67 -0.68 8.30
CA MET A 342 9.48 0.66 7.70
C MET A 342 8.68 1.62 8.59
N TRP A 343 8.77 1.49 9.92
CA TRP A 343 8.00 2.27 10.89
C TRP A 343 8.17 3.79 10.76
N ASN A 344 9.33 4.26 10.31
CA ASN A 344 9.66 5.67 10.18
C ASN A 344 9.17 6.31 8.86
N PHE A 345 8.53 5.52 7.98
CA PHE A 345 8.03 5.96 6.68
C PHE A 345 6.51 6.14 6.65
N HIS A 346 5.84 6.00 7.79
CA HIS A 346 4.45 6.39 7.96
C HIS A 346 4.24 7.89 7.71
N ARG A 347 3.02 8.25 7.31
CA ARG A 347 2.65 9.64 7.05
C ARG A 347 2.66 10.44 8.34
N SER A 348 3.15 11.67 8.24
CA SER A 348 3.05 12.61 9.36
C SER A 348 1.71 13.33 9.29
N ASN A 349 0.75 12.87 10.09
CA ASN A 349 -0.57 13.52 10.20
C ASN A 349 -0.63 14.52 11.37
N ILE A 350 0.51 15.14 11.72
CA ILE A 350 0.62 16.10 12.82
C ILE A 350 -0.47 17.17 12.67
N GLY A 351 -1.40 17.20 13.63
CA GLY A 351 -2.47 18.19 13.73
C GLY A 351 -3.79 17.85 13.03
N LYS A 352 -3.97 16.66 12.43
CA LYS A 352 -5.21 16.29 11.71
C LYS A 352 -6.11 15.24 12.39
N GLY A 353 -5.83 14.88 13.63
CA GLY A 353 -6.81 14.45 14.63
C GLY A 353 -7.56 13.12 14.47
N TRP A 354 -7.50 12.42 13.33
CA TRP A 354 -8.35 11.23 13.12
C TRP A 354 -7.71 10.09 12.33
N ASP A 355 -6.46 10.26 11.91
CA ASP A 355 -5.82 9.24 11.09
C ASP A 355 -5.34 8.06 11.92
N VAL A 356 -5.76 6.86 11.50
CA VAL A 356 -5.31 5.55 12.01
C VAL A 356 -3.85 5.23 11.59
N TRP A 357 -3.08 6.28 11.33
CA TRP A 357 -1.68 6.27 10.93
C TRP A 357 -0.92 6.99 12.04
N CYS A 358 0.02 6.31 12.68
CA CYS A 358 0.86 6.99 13.65
C CYS A 358 1.82 7.94 12.92
N ALA A 359 2.14 9.06 13.58
CA ALA A 359 3.05 10.04 13.03
C ALA A 359 4.48 9.72 13.48
N ASN A 360 5.43 9.79 12.55
CA ASN A 360 6.84 9.79 12.92
C ASN A 360 7.20 11.16 13.51
N LEU A 361 7.28 11.25 14.84
CA LEU A 361 7.86 12.37 15.55
C LEU A 361 9.38 12.23 15.57
N SER A 362 10.03 12.22 14.40
CA SER A 362 11.48 12.36 14.37
C SER A 362 11.81 13.67 15.09
N PRO A 363 12.67 13.66 16.13
CA PRO A 363 13.16 14.92 16.69
C PRO A 363 13.81 15.66 15.53
N LYS A 364 13.35 16.88 15.24
CA LYS A 364 14.08 17.78 14.33
C LYS A 364 15.54 17.73 14.77
N PRO A 365 16.51 17.47 13.88
CA PRO A 365 17.92 17.50 14.26
C PRO A 365 18.14 18.81 15.00
N ALA A 366 18.54 18.71 16.28
CA ALA A 366 18.66 19.88 17.14
C ALA A 366 19.48 20.92 16.39
N ALA A 367 18.83 22.04 16.05
CA ALA A 367 19.53 23.16 15.46
C ALA A 367 20.70 23.46 16.40
N ARG A 368 21.93 23.35 15.89
CA ARG A 368 23.14 23.67 16.67
C ARG A 368 22.90 25.04 17.31
N GLY A 369 22.94 25.05 18.64
CA GLY A 369 22.33 26.09 19.43
C GLY A 369 22.86 27.49 19.14
N HIS A 370 21.93 28.43 19.04
CA HIS A 370 22.12 29.73 19.64
C HIS A 370 21.22 29.78 20.87
N SER A 371 21.86 29.70 22.04
CA SER A 371 21.21 29.92 23.32
C SER A 371 20.66 31.34 23.39
N VAL A 372 19.35 31.47 23.56
CA VAL A 372 18.78 32.68 24.17
C VAL A 372 17.94 32.21 25.35
N PHE A 373 18.45 32.50 26.54
CA PHE A 373 17.71 32.45 27.79
C PHE A 373 16.51 33.38 27.70
N SER A 374 15.31 32.88 28.05
CA SER A 374 14.34 33.69 28.77
C SER A 374 13.51 32.81 29.70
N ALA A 375 13.71 33.04 30.99
CA ALA A 375 12.90 32.53 32.07
C ALA A 375 11.51 33.16 32.05
N GLN A 376 10.46 32.38 32.36
CA GLN A 376 9.30 32.75 33.19
C GLN A 376 8.11 31.80 32.96
N HIS A 377 7.86 30.85 33.87
CA HIS A 377 6.76 30.94 34.85
C HIS A 377 6.69 29.67 35.71
N ARG A 378 6.32 29.91 36.97
CA ARG A 378 6.32 29.01 38.12
C ARG A 378 4.85 28.88 38.58
N ARG A 379 4.52 27.73 39.21
CA ARG A 379 3.27 27.39 39.96
C ARG A 379 2.16 26.86 39.03
N ILE A 380 1.48 25.74 39.32
CA ILE A 380 0.87 25.34 40.59
C ILE A 380 1.03 23.82 40.82
N ALA A 381 1.49 23.45 42.02
CA ALA A 381 1.27 22.15 42.62
C ALA A 381 0.33 22.34 43.81
N GLY A 382 -0.61 21.40 43.99
CA GLY A 382 -1.39 21.28 45.22
C GLY A 382 -2.77 20.71 44.99
N LEU A 383 -2.93 19.40 45.26
CA LEU A 383 -3.89 18.85 46.23
C LEU A 383 -3.99 17.33 46.08
N GLN A 384 -3.31 16.60 46.96
CA GLN A 384 -3.74 15.29 47.42
C GLN A 384 -4.70 15.50 48.60
N GLN A 385 -5.83 14.80 48.61
CA GLN A 385 -6.20 13.79 49.63
C GLN A 385 -7.71 13.60 49.73
N GLY A 386 -8.09 12.32 49.85
CA GLY A 386 -9.28 11.89 50.58
C GLY A 386 -10.49 11.51 49.73
N MET A 387 -10.72 10.22 49.53
CA MET A 387 -11.73 9.50 50.33
C MET A 387 -11.76 8.00 49.99
N SER A 388 -11.86 7.24 51.06
CA SER A 388 -12.00 5.80 51.23
C SER A 388 -13.43 5.30 50.98
N GLY A 389 -13.57 4.04 50.56
CA GLY A 389 -14.66 3.16 50.99
C GLY A 389 -15.58 2.59 49.90
N GLY A 390 -15.90 1.29 50.02
CA GLY A 390 -16.93 0.55 49.28
C GLY A 390 -16.36 -0.62 48.49
N GLU A 391 -16.27 -1.84 49.06
CA GLU A 391 -17.28 -2.92 48.93
C GLU A 391 -17.61 -3.21 47.45
N GLY A 392 -17.26 -4.34 46.84
CA GLY A 392 -17.31 -5.72 47.34
C GLY A 392 -18.49 -6.44 46.70
N LEU A 393 -18.38 -6.89 45.44
CA LEU A 393 -19.32 -7.84 44.84
C LEU A 393 -18.59 -8.80 43.91
N ALA A 394 -18.52 -10.06 44.35
CA ALA A 394 -18.01 -11.19 43.62
C ALA A 394 -19.04 -11.68 42.59
N ALA A 395 -18.61 -11.85 41.34
CA ALA A 395 -19.36 -12.61 40.34
C ALA A 395 -18.68 -13.97 40.14
N ARG A 396 -19.43 -15.04 40.42
CA ARG A 396 -19.09 -16.43 40.10
C ARG A 396 -19.17 -16.65 38.58
N PRO A 397 -18.30 -17.49 37.99
CA PRO A 397 -18.47 -17.93 36.61
C PRO A 397 -19.41 -19.13 36.55
N GLU A 398 -20.47 -19.03 35.73
CA GLU A 398 -21.27 -20.17 35.32
C GLU A 398 -20.52 -21.00 34.28
N ALA A 399 -20.45 -22.30 34.57
CA ALA A 399 -19.87 -23.32 33.71
C ALA A 399 -20.83 -23.60 32.53
N LEU A 400 -20.34 -23.42 31.30
CA LEU A 400 -21.02 -23.91 30.10
C LEU A 400 -20.54 -25.33 29.79
N VAL A 401 -21.48 -26.25 29.96
CA VAL A 401 -21.41 -27.68 29.63
C VAL A 401 -21.38 -27.85 28.10
N ALA A 402 -20.41 -28.61 27.61
CA ALA A 402 -20.34 -29.08 26.23
C ALA A 402 -21.30 -30.26 25.99
N PRO A 403 -21.97 -30.35 24.84
CA PRO A 403 -22.48 -31.62 24.35
C PRO A 403 -21.53 -32.22 23.30
N SER A 404 -20.97 -33.36 23.67
CA SER A 404 -20.40 -34.34 22.76
C SER A 404 -21.46 -34.87 21.79
N SER A 405 -21.17 -34.92 20.49
CA SER A 405 -21.78 -35.93 19.62
C SER A 405 -20.76 -36.44 18.61
N ARG A 406 -20.54 -37.75 18.70
CA ARG A 406 -19.83 -38.60 17.75
C ARG A 406 -20.76 -38.95 16.58
N SER A 407 -20.13 -39.49 15.53
CA SER A 407 -20.69 -40.30 14.41
C SER A 407 -21.10 -39.43 13.21
N HIS A 408 -20.70 -39.69 11.96
CA HIS A 408 -20.33 -40.94 11.30
C HIS A 408 -19.27 -40.73 10.21
N LEU A 409 -18.28 -41.63 10.20
CA LEU A 409 -17.43 -41.96 9.06
C LEU A 409 -18.27 -42.78 8.06
N ARG A 410 -18.32 -42.39 6.78
CA ARG A 410 -18.58 -43.32 5.67
C ARG A 410 -17.65 -43.01 4.52
N LEU A 411 -16.80 -44.01 4.23
CA LEU A 411 -16.03 -44.15 3.02
C LEU A 411 -16.96 -44.22 1.81
N LEU A 412 -16.59 -43.51 0.74
CA LEU A 412 -16.81 -43.98 -0.62
C LEU A 412 -15.49 -43.86 -1.38
N GLN A 413 -14.90 -45.03 -1.63
CA GLN A 413 -13.85 -45.26 -2.61
C GLN A 413 -14.48 -45.31 -4.02
N GLY A 414 -13.79 -44.69 -4.97
CA GLY A 414 -14.03 -44.77 -6.41
C GLY A 414 -13.32 -43.58 -7.05
N GLY A 415 -12.14 -43.70 -7.66
CA GLY A 415 -11.71 -44.75 -8.56
C GLY A 415 -11.76 -44.20 -9.99
N LEU A 416 -10.85 -43.29 -10.34
CA LEU A 416 -10.55 -42.96 -11.74
C LEU A 416 -9.04 -42.80 -11.91
N GLN A 417 -8.50 -43.70 -12.73
CA GLN A 417 -7.11 -43.79 -13.16
C GLN A 417 -6.82 -42.77 -14.26
N GLY A 418 -5.61 -42.23 -14.22
CA GLY A 418 -4.73 -42.13 -15.39
C GLY A 418 -4.76 -40.83 -16.18
N MET A 419 -3.74 -39.99 -16.00
CA MET A 419 -2.86 -39.44 -17.06
C MET A 419 -1.53 -38.96 -16.43
N PRO A 420 -0.40 -39.07 -17.13
CA PRO A 420 0.91 -38.78 -16.56
C PRO A 420 1.21 -37.28 -16.63
N VAL A 421 1.57 -36.67 -15.51
CA VAL A 421 2.15 -35.32 -15.47
C VAL A 421 3.63 -35.44 -15.11
N SER A 422 4.47 -35.16 -16.10
CA SER A 422 5.92 -35.05 -15.95
C SER A 422 6.27 -33.70 -15.30
N PRO A 423 7.22 -33.61 -14.35
CA PRO A 423 7.62 -32.33 -13.76
C PRO A 423 8.91 -31.84 -14.44
N CYS A 424 8.81 -30.84 -15.30
CA CYS A 424 9.97 -30.06 -15.75
C CYS A 424 9.64 -28.57 -15.74
N CYS A 425 10.59 -27.79 -15.21
CA CYS A 425 10.68 -26.32 -15.26
C CYS A 425 9.91 -25.56 -14.17
N SER A 426 10.47 -25.57 -12.95
CA SER A 426 10.31 -24.47 -12.00
C SER A 426 11.20 -23.31 -12.43
N PHE A 427 10.61 -22.22 -12.93
CA PHE A 427 11.28 -20.94 -13.08
C PHE A 427 11.07 -20.11 -11.80
N PRO A 428 12.11 -19.59 -11.13
CA PRO A 428 11.94 -18.50 -10.20
C PRO A 428 11.68 -17.23 -11.02
N GLY A 429 10.42 -16.83 -11.15
CA GLY A 429 10.06 -15.54 -11.73
C GLY A 429 10.42 -14.39 -10.79
N PRO A 430 10.69 -13.18 -11.31
CA PRO A 430 10.92 -12.00 -10.47
C PRO A 430 9.66 -11.68 -9.67
N ARG A 431 9.81 -11.54 -8.34
CA ARG A 431 8.76 -11.04 -7.45
C ARG A 431 8.51 -9.56 -7.79
N MET A 432 7.26 -9.18 -7.99
CA MET A 432 6.87 -7.78 -8.17
C MET A 432 6.76 -7.14 -6.79
N TRP A 433 7.42 -5.99 -6.58
CA TRP A 433 7.51 -5.33 -5.28
C TRP A 433 7.06 -3.88 -5.40
N LEU A 434 6.15 -3.45 -4.52
CA LEU A 434 5.72 -2.07 -4.37
C LEU A 434 5.38 -1.88 -2.88
N VAL A 435 6.04 -0.91 -2.26
CA VAL A 435 5.98 -0.58 -0.83
C VAL A 435 4.84 0.39 -0.54
#